data_AF-V7D779-F1
#
_entry.id   AF-V7D779-F1
#
_cell.length_a   1.000
_cell.length_b   1.000
_cell.length_c   1.000
_cell.angle_alpha   90.00
_cell.angle_beta   90.00
_cell.angle_gamma   90.00
#
_symmetry.space_group_name_H-M   'P 1'
#
loop_
_entity.id
_entity.type
_entity.pdbx_description
1 polymer ?
#
loop_
_entity_poly.entity_id
_entity_poly.type
_entity_poly.pdbx_seq_one_letter_code
_entity_poly.pdbx_strand_id
1 'polypeptide(L)'
;MPEIKCEHGHTMRIGTDQWVETLTLDQLRYARDQMALKIQAAEAQPKRCVWRICRGALVEENYREEDFEKAADHLVRIFKESFVEEAKAFAERHYGTLRFEREIPHISVELVSQFEYDNEWFPAKA
;
A
#
# COMPACT_ATOMS: atom_id res chain seq x y z
N MET A 1 13.39 11.85 -8.75
CA MET A 1 12.64 12.77 -9.64
C MET A 1 13.46 12.99 -10.90
N PRO A 2 12.85 13.05 -12.09
CA PRO A 2 13.53 13.44 -13.31
C PRO A 2 14.06 14.87 -13.20
N GLU A 3 15.27 15.07 -13.71
CA GLU A 3 16.00 16.34 -13.62
C GLU A 3 16.43 16.77 -15.01
N ILE A 4 16.15 18.04 -15.37
CA ILE A 4 16.71 18.67 -16.55
C ILE A 4 17.84 19.59 -16.12
N LYS A 5 19.02 19.41 -16.71
CA LYS A 5 20.17 20.29 -16.52
C LYS A 5 20.19 21.34 -17.62
N CYS A 6 20.28 22.61 -17.26
CA CYS A 6 20.54 23.66 -18.23
C CYS A 6 22.05 23.76 -18.54
N GLU A 7 22.39 24.44 -19.64
CA GLU A 7 23.78 24.63 -20.10
C GLU A 7 24.69 25.36 -19.10
N HIS A 8 24.10 26.04 -18.12
CA HIS A 8 24.80 26.76 -17.04
C HIS A 8 24.92 25.93 -15.75
N GLY A 9 24.56 24.65 -15.78
CA GLY A 9 24.70 23.72 -14.64
C GLY A 9 23.56 23.78 -13.62
N HIS A 10 22.53 24.59 -13.83
CA HIS A 10 21.34 24.56 -12.96
C HIS A 10 20.49 23.32 -13.24
N THR A 11 19.98 22.70 -12.18
CA THR A 11 19.16 21.49 -12.26
C THR A 11 17.74 21.82 -11.85
N MET A 12 16.77 21.58 -12.74
CA MET A 12 15.35 21.75 -12.46
C MET A 12 14.71 20.38 -12.29
N ARG A 13 14.03 20.19 -11.16
CA ARG A 13 13.17 19.01 -10.93
C ARG A 13 11.86 19.23 -11.67
N ILE A 14 11.47 18.27 -12.48
CA ILE A 14 10.19 18.30 -13.20
C ILE A 14 9.32 17.13 -12.78
N GLY A 15 8.00 17.31 -12.91
CA GLY A 15 7.05 16.21 -12.72
C GLY A 15 7.21 15.14 -13.80
N THR A 16 6.75 13.92 -13.51
CA THR A 16 6.82 12.81 -14.47
C THR A 16 6.08 13.14 -15.76
N ASP A 17 4.90 13.76 -15.68
CA ASP A 17 4.11 14.14 -16.87
C ASP A 17 4.85 15.14 -17.76
N GLN A 18 5.42 16.19 -17.15
CA GLN A 18 6.24 17.18 -17.85
C GLN A 18 7.49 16.56 -18.46
N TRP A 19 8.10 15.58 -17.79
CA TRP A 19 9.23 14.85 -18.36
C TRP A 19 8.82 14.04 -19.59
N VAL A 20 7.68 13.34 -19.52
CA VAL A 20 7.14 12.53 -20.64
C VAL A 20 6.89 13.41 -21.87
N GLU A 21 6.40 14.63 -21.71
CA GLU A 21 6.19 15.59 -22.81
C GLU A 21 7.47 15.98 -23.56
N THR A 22 8.63 15.87 -22.91
CA THR A 22 9.93 16.19 -23.54
C THR A 22 10.52 15.04 -24.35
N LEU A 23 9.94 13.85 -24.27
CA LEU A 23 10.49 12.65 -24.89
C LEU A 23 10.11 12.53 -26.37
N THR A 24 11.04 12.05 -27.18
CA THR A 24 10.75 11.64 -28.55
C THR A 24 9.93 10.34 -28.58
N LEU A 25 9.30 10.03 -29.71
CA LEU A 25 8.53 8.79 -29.87
C LEU A 25 9.35 7.53 -29.57
N ASP A 26 10.63 7.50 -29.97
CA ASP A 26 11.50 6.35 -29.73
C ASP A 26 11.93 6.26 -28.26
N GLN A 27 12.14 7.40 -27.60
CA GLN A 27 12.37 7.43 -26.15
C GLN A 27 11.14 6.95 -25.37
N LEU A 28 9.93 7.32 -25.81
CA LEU A 28 8.68 6.83 -25.23
C LEU A 28 8.52 5.32 -25.38
N ARG A 29 8.79 4.77 -26.58
CA ARG A 29 8.77 3.33 -26.83
C ARG A 29 9.76 2.59 -25.93
N TYR A 30 11.00 3.08 -25.88
CA TYR A 30 12.03 2.51 -25.01
C TYR A 30 11.61 2.56 -23.53
N ALA A 31 11.12 3.69 -23.05
CA ALA A 31 10.69 3.85 -21.66
C ALA A 31 9.55 2.88 -21.31
N ARG A 32 8.56 2.73 -22.19
CA ARG A 32 7.48 1.74 -22.05
C ARG A 32 8.03 0.31 -21.93
N ASP A 33 8.95 -0.08 -22.81
CA ASP A 33 9.50 -1.44 -22.81
C ASP A 33 10.32 -1.71 -21.54
N GLN A 34 11.09 -0.72 -21.07
CA GLN A 34 11.80 -0.81 -19.80
C GLN A 34 10.85 -0.90 -18.59
N MET A 35 9.75 -0.14 -18.58
CA MET A 35 8.74 -0.24 -17.53
C MET A 35 8.07 -1.62 -17.53
N ALA A 36 7.71 -2.15 -18.71
CA ALA A 36 7.12 -3.48 -18.85
C ALA A 36 8.04 -4.58 -18.31
N LEU A 37 9.33 -4.53 -18.66
CA LEU A 37 10.33 -5.46 -18.13
C LEU A 37 10.48 -5.35 -16.62
N LYS A 38 10.45 -4.13 -16.07
CA LYS A 38 10.55 -3.91 -14.62
C LYS A 38 9.33 -4.44 -13.88
N ILE A 39 8.13 -4.23 -14.40
CA ILE A 39 6.87 -4.77 -13.86
C ILE A 39 6.92 -6.30 -13.87
N GLN A 40 7.26 -6.90 -15.02
CA GLN A 40 7.36 -8.35 -15.14
C GLN A 40 8.37 -8.95 -14.15
N ALA A 41 9.52 -8.30 -13.99
CA ALA A 41 10.55 -8.73 -13.04
C ALA A 41 10.08 -8.61 -11.58
N ALA A 42 9.28 -7.61 -11.23
CA ALA A 42 8.70 -7.46 -9.90
C ALA A 42 7.59 -8.48 -9.62
N GLU A 43 6.74 -8.75 -10.62
CA GLU A 43 5.64 -9.72 -10.52
C GLU A 43 6.13 -11.17 -10.42
N ALA A 44 7.26 -11.50 -11.06
CA ALA A 44 7.86 -12.82 -11.02
C ALA A 44 8.55 -13.16 -9.68
N GLN A 45 8.81 -12.17 -8.83
CA GLN A 45 9.42 -12.39 -7.52
C GLN A 45 8.41 -13.02 -6.54
N PRO A 46 8.88 -13.82 -5.57
CA PRO A 46 8.04 -14.27 -4.47
C PRO A 46 7.35 -13.09 -3.79
N LYS A 47 6.06 -13.26 -3.51
CA LYS A 47 5.28 -12.23 -2.80
C LYS A 47 5.67 -12.21 -1.33
N ARG A 48 5.68 -11.01 -0.75
CA ARG A 48 5.89 -10.73 0.67
C ARG A 48 4.54 -10.57 1.34
N CYS A 49 4.47 -10.97 2.61
CA CYS A 49 3.26 -10.81 3.41
C CYS A 49 3.24 -9.46 4.11
N VAL A 50 2.09 -8.80 4.09
CA VAL A 50 1.79 -7.62 4.91
C VAL A 50 0.58 -7.92 5.77
N TRP A 51 0.73 -7.77 7.09
CA TRP A 51 -0.39 -7.89 8.02
C TRP A 51 -1.10 -6.54 8.15
N ARG A 52 -2.38 -6.51 7.82
CA ARG A 52 -3.19 -5.28 7.82
C ARG A 52 -4.19 -5.35 8.96
N ILE A 53 -4.16 -4.38 9.86
CA ILE A 53 -5.19 -4.22 10.88
C ILE A 53 -6.34 -3.43 10.27
N CYS A 54 -7.46 -4.10 10.07
CA CYS A 54 -8.63 -3.54 9.41
C CYS A 54 -9.77 -3.37 10.41
N ARG A 55 -10.55 -2.30 10.24
CA ARG A 55 -11.83 -2.06 10.93
C ARG A 55 -12.79 -1.42 9.94
N GLY A 56 -13.77 -2.17 9.46
CA GLY A 56 -14.65 -1.71 8.39
C GLY A 56 -13.87 -1.47 7.09
N ALA A 57 -14.09 -0.31 6.49
CA ALA A 57 -13.36 0.15 5.31
C ALA A 57 -12.00 0.83 5.66
N LEU A 58 -11.64 0.90 6.94
CA LEU A 58 -10.42 1.56 7.40
C LEU A 58 -9.31 0.55 7.65
N VAL A 59 -8.09 0.97 7.33
CA VAL A 59 -6.85 0.29 7.69
C VAL A 59 -6.23 1.11 8.80
N GLU A 60 -6.18 0.54 10.00
CA GLU A 60 -5.60 1.20 11.17
C GLU A 60 -4.07 1.25 11.05
N GLU A 61 -3.46 0.13 10.67
CA GLU A 61 -2.00 0.04 10.52
C GLU A 61 -1.59 -1.19 9.70
N ASN A 62 -0.39 -1.13 9.11
CA ASN A 62 0.23 -2.23 8.37
C ASN A 62 1.54 -2.65 9.04
N TYR A 63 1.77 -3.95 9.11
CA TYR A 63 2.95 -4.54 9.74
C TYR A 63 3.73 -5.42 8.77
N ARG A 64 5.04 -5.47 8.99
CA ARG A 64 5.96 -6.32 8.25
C ARG A 64 5.67 -7.80 8.52
N GLU A 65 6.13 -8.68 7.63
CA GLU A 65 5.89 -10.13 7.71
C GLU A 65 6.38 -10.71 9.04
N GLU A 66 7.56 -10.28 9.47
CA GLU A 66 8.21 -10.65 10.73
C GLU A 66 7.54 -10.08 11.99
N ASP A 67 6.64 -9.10 11.84
CA ASP A 67 6.02 -8.36 12.95
C ASP A 67 4.59 -8.85 13.25
N PHE A 68 4.27 -10.12 12.96
CA PHE A 68 2.95 -10.69 13.20
C PHE A 68 2.48 -10.52 14.65
N GLU A 69 3.36 -10.75 15.63
CA GLU A 69 3.02 -10.61 17.04
C GLU A 69 2.60 -9.18 17.40
N LYS A 70 3.26 -8.16 16.82
CA LYS A 70 2.88 -6.76 17.00
C LYS A 70 1.52 -6.45 16.38
N ALA A 71 1.23 -7.02 15.21
CA ALA A 71 -0.08 -6.92 14.57
C ALA A 71 -1.17 -7.55 15.45
N ALA A 72 -0.92 -8.72 16.02
CA ALA A 72 -1.84 -9.40 16.93
C ALA A 72 -2.08 -8.60 18.21
N ASP A 73 -1.03 -8.06 18.83
CA ASP A 73 -1.13 -7.21 20.01
C ASP A 73 -1.95 -5.94 19.71
N HIS A 74 -1.73 -5.31 18.56
CA HIS A 74 -2.55 -4.17 18.11
C HIS A 74 -4.01 -4.58 17.97
N LEU A 75 -4.30 -5.70 17.28
CA LEU A 75 -5.66 -6.19 17.14
C LEU A 75 -6.33 -6.34 18.51
N VAL A 76 -5.71 -7.06 19.45
CA VAL A 76 -6.29 -7.29 20.79
C VAL A 76 -6.55 -5.98 21.52
N ARG A 77 -5.66 -4.99 21.40
CA ARG A 77 -5.80 -3.66 22.01
C ARG A 77 -7.07 -2.95 21.55
N ILE A 78 -7.39 -2.99 20.25
CA ILE A 78 -8.55 -2.28 19.70
C ILE A 78 -9.84 -3.13 19.71
N PHE A 79 -9.71 -4.45 19.74
CA PHE A 79 -10.81 -5.38 19.54
C PHE A 79 -11.91 -5.24 20.60
N LYS A 80 -11.53 -5.15 21.88
CA LYS A 80 -12.50 -5.20 22.99
C LYS A 80 -13.51 -4.05 22.92
N GLU A 81 -13.03 -2.83 22.71
CA GLU A 81 -13.88 -1.65 22.68
C GLU A 81 -14.84 -1.70 21.47
N SER A 82 -14.30 -1.96 20.28
CA SER A 82 -15.10 -2.06 19.05
C SER A 82 -16.09 -3.23 19.08
N PHE A 83 -15.71 -4.38 19.65
CA PHE A 83 -16.61 -5.53 19.77
C PHE A 83 -17.82 -5.22 20.64
N VAL A 84 -17.63 -4.56 21.79
CA VAL A 84 -18.74 -4.22 22.70
C VAL A 84 -19.72 -3.25 22.04
N GLU A 85 -19.23 -2.30 21.26
CA GLU A 85 -20.07 -1.36 20.52
C GLU A 85 -20.85 -2.05 19.38
N GLU A 86 -20.16 -2.79 18.53
CA GLU A 86 -20.78 -3.45 17.38
C GLU A 86 -21.70 -4.61 17.80
N ALA A 87 -21.40 -5.33 18.89
CA ALA A 87 -22.26 -6.42 19.39
C ALA A 87 -23.62 -5.91 19.89
N LYS A 88 -23.69 -4.71 20.47
CA LYS A 88 -24.97 -4.07 20.80
C LYS A 88 -25.74 -3.71 19.54
N ALA A 89 -25.04 -3.09 18.58
CA ALA A 89 -25.61 -2.67 17.31
C ALA A 89 -26.06 -3.85 16.42
N PHE A 90 -25.49 -5.05 16.61
CA PHE A 90 -25.80 -6.26 15.84
C PHE A 90 -27.29 -6.62 15.87
N ALA A 91 -27.93 -6.55 17.03
CA ALA A 91 -29.35 -6.86 17.17
C ALA A 91 -30.26 -5.64 16.90
N GLU A 92 -29.75 -4.44 17.10
CA GLU A 92 -30.52 -3.19 17.08
C GLU A 92 -30.64 -2.57 15.68
N ARG A 93 -29.68 -2.80 14.79
CA ARG A 93 -29.62 -2.14 13.47
C ARG A 93 -30.06 -3.07 12.33
N HIS A 94 -30.72 -2.50 11.32
CA HIS A 94 -30.90 -3.20 10.05
C HIS A 94 -29.54 -3.60 9.46
N TYR A 95 -29.45 -4.81 8.91
CA TYR A 95 -28.20 -5.41 8.41
C TYR A 95 -27.10 -5.53 9.48
N GLY A 96 -27.47 -5.66 10.76
CA GLY A 96 -26.52 -5.78 11.87
C GLY A 96 -25.49 -6.90 11.69
N THR A 97 -25.87 -8.02 11.07
CA THR A 97 -24.94 -9.11 10.72
C THR A 97 -23.85 -8.68 9.73
N LEU A 98 -24.25 -8.07 8.62
CA LEU A 98 -23.33 -7.59 7.57
C LEU A 98 -22.40 -6.48 8.10
N ARG A 99 -22.95 -5.59 8.92
CA ARG A 99 -22.17 -4.50 9.52
C ARG A 99 -21.16 -5.05 10.50
N PHE A 100 -21.56 -5.95 11.38
CA PHE A 100 -20.69 -6.55 12.36
C PHE A 100 -19.52 -7.30 11.71
N GLU A 101 -19.76 -8.08 10.66
CA GLU A 101 -18.69 -8.76 9.92
C GLU A 101 -17.63 -7.78 9.38
N ARG A 102 -18.06 -6.61 8.92
CA ARG A 102 -17.16 -5.60 8.35
C ARG A 102 -16.45 -4.78 9.41
N GLU A 103 -17.20 -4.31 10.41
CA GLU A 103 -16.73 -3.32 11.39
C GLU A 103 -15.94 -3.94 12.54
N ILE A 104 -16.04 -5.26 12.76
CA ILE A 104 -15.21 -5.92 13.77
C ILE A 104 -13.73 -5.87 13.34
N PRO A 105 -12.84 -5.37 14.22
CA PRO A 105 -11.42 -5.37 13.94
C PRO A 105 -10.92 -6.77 13.61
N HIS A 106 -10.12 -6.89 12.56
CA HIS A 106 -9.54 -8.14 12.12
C HIS A 106 -8.18 -7.93 11.46
N ILE A 107 -7.41 -9.01 11.34
CA ILE A 107 -6.17 -9.04 10.55
C ILE A 107 -6.51 -9.55 9.16
N SER A 108 -6.15 -8.77 8.14
CA SER A 108 -6.14 -9.21 6.74
C SER A 108 -4.70 -9.40 6.27
N VAL A 109 -4.52 -10.32 5.31
CA VAL A 109 -3.23 -10.61 4.68
C VAL A 109 -3.22 -10.02 3.28
N GLU A 110 -2.24 -9.19 2.98
CA GLU A 110 -1.95 -8.72 1.63
C GLU A 110 -0.64 -9.34 1.13
N LEU A 111 -0.66 -9.87 -0.09
CA LEU A 111 0.52 -10.44 -0.75
C LEU A 111 1.01 -9.48 -1.82
N VAL A 112 2.16 -8.85 -1.58
CA VAL A 112 2.71 -7.79 -2.42
C VAL A 112 4.05 -8.21 -3.01
N SER A 113 4.44 -7.65 -4.15
CA SER A 113 5.81 -7.86 -4.66
C SER A 113 6.84 -7.24 -3.71
N GLN A 114 8.08 -7.74 -3.74
CA GLN A 114 9.18 -7.11 -3.00
C GLN A 114 9.35 -5.63 -3.40
N PHE A 115 9.09 -5.30 -4.67
CA PHE A 115 9.14 -3.93 -5.17
C PHE A 115 8.15 -3.01 -4.45
N GLU A 116 6.87 -3.42 -4.34
CA GLU A 116 5.85 -2.67 -3.59
C GLU A 116 6.21 -2.61 -2.10
N TYR A 117 6.66 -3.73 -1.53
CA TYR A 117 7.01 -3.84 -0.11
C TYR A 117 8.04 -2.78 0.33
N ASP A 118 9.10 -2.60 -0.46
CA ASP A 118 10.21 -1.70 -0.13
C ASP A 118 9.96 -0.24 -0.52
N ASN A 119 9.12 0.03 -1.53
CA ASN A 119 8.96 1.38 -2.08
C ASN A 119 7.62 2.05 -1.69
N GLU A 120 6.58 1.26 -1.41
CA GLU A 120 5.23 1.76 -1.17
C GLU A 120 4.78 1.51 0.26
N TRP A 121 4.95 0.28 0.76
CA TRP A 121 4.43 -0.12 2.06
C TRP A 121 5.36 0.27 3.20
N PHE A 122 6.65 -0.01 3.05
CA PHE A 122 7.65 0.27 4.09
C PHE A 122 8.88 0.98 3.53
N PRO A 123 8.71 2.18 2.92
CA PRO A 123 9.81 2.94 2.36
C PRO A 123 10.85 3.27 3.42
N ALA A 124 12.12 3.20 3.04
CA ALA A 124 13.20 3.74 3.87
C ALA A 124 12.88 5.21 4.17
N LYS A 125 12.99 5.61 5.44
CA LYS A 125 12.84 7.02 5.82
C LYS A 125 13.89 7.84 5.06
N ALA A 126 13.41 8.82 4.30
CA ALA A 126 14.24 9.76 3.54
C ALA A 126 15.06 10.67 4.46
#